data_AF-A0A2T6UEQ4-F1
#
_entry.id   AF-A0A2T6UEQ4-F1
#
_cell.length_a   1.000
_cell.length_b   1.000
_cell.length_c   1.000
_cell.angle_alpha   90.00
_cell.angle_beta   90.00
_cell.angle_gamma   90.00
#
_symmetry.space_group_name_H-M   'P 1'
#
loop_
_entity.id
_entity.type
_entity.pdbx_description
1 polymer ?
#
loop_
_entity_poly.entity_id
_entity_poly.type
_entity_poly.pdbx_seq_one_letter_code
_entity_poly.pdbx_strand_id
1 'polypeptide(L)'
;MQEFLGFGVVGNFAGHLEQAGESHSFINMKSEEKDAPKGLFPFYIPYENCYLGRCCINNHKIILPSDLDLKVQAEPEIALECDVKYDEKHLVTKLVPNFFMAFNDASVRNLDATKLSQKKNFSPASKGIGQKLPIDRFVYGGVCNNFSIASFLKYDNVWHVYGENSKLLKYEFFYQKLLDWIKDRLNHQQDGDSLEALRPFLERHNFPTKMVFAIGATPYMPFAQEHFLQKGDEVVIIAYNHLQYSFEKIQNLLEEDALQTKEHANLSYVYQIVE
;
A
#
# COMPACT_ATOMS: atom_id res chain seq x y z
N MET A 1 -9.21 -1.53 -12.53
CA MET A 1 -8.32 -2.44 -11.76
C MET A 1 -8.39 -3.89 -12.20
N GLN A 2 -9.51 -4.39 -12.77
CA GLN A 2 -9.56 -5.77 -13.31
C GLN A 2 -8.47 -6.09 -14.34
N GLU A 3 -7.77 -5.09 -14.88
CA GLU A 3 -6.68 -5.25 -15.85
C GLU A 3 -5.28 -4.93 -15.30
N PHE A 4 -5.16 -4.43 -14.06
CA PHE A 4 -3.85 -4.04 -13.51
C PHE A 4 -3.27 -5.13 -12.63
N LEU A 5 -1.98 -5.38 -12.77
CA LEU A 5 -1.21 -6.12 -11.79
C LEU A 5 -0.90 -5.18 -10.62
N GLY A 6 -1.04 -5.70 -9.40
CA GLY A 6 -0.84 -4.97 -8.16
C GLY A 6 0.30 -5.57 -7.35
N PHE A 7 1.31 -4.76 -7.06
CA PHE A 7 2.47 -5.14 -6.25
C PHE A 7 2.64 -4.21 -5.04
N GLY A 8 3.05 -4.74 -3.90
CA GLY A 8 3.41 -3.97 -2.72
C GLY A 8 4.91 -3.96 -2.49
N VAL A 9 5.45 -2.83 -2.03
CA VAL A 9 6.85 -2.66 -1.64
C VAL A 9 6.98 -2.93 -0.14
N VAL A 10 7.68 -3.99 0.24
CA VAL A 10 7.89 -4.32 1.66
C VAL A 10 9.09 -3.57 2.23
N GLY A 11 8.88 -2.85 3.34
CA GLY A 11 9.95 -2.21 4.12
C GLY A 11 10.47 -0.88 3.58
N ASN A 12 9.63 -0.05 2.96
CA ASN A 12 10.02 1.28 2.44
C ASN A 12 9.84 2.45 3.43
N PHE A 13 9.50 2.13 4.68
CA PHE A 13 9.37 3.11 5.76
C PHE A 13 10.06 2.54 7.01
N ALA A 14 10.94 3.33 7.64
CA ALA A 14 11.69 2.88 8.79
C ALA A 14 10.77 2.44 9.95
N GLY A 15 11.08 1.29 10.56
CA GLY A 15 10.40 0.79 11.76
C GLY A 15 9.07 0.06 11.51
N HIS A 16 8.42 0.24 10.35
CA HIS A 16 7.13 -0.41 10.09
C HIS A 16 7.28 -1.94 9.97
N LEU A 17 8.34 -2.43 9.33
CA LEU A 17 8.54 -3.87 9.11
C LEU A 17 8.65 -4.64 10.44
N GLU A 18 9.33 -4.05 11.42
CA GLU A 18 9.45 -4.57 12.77
C GLU A 18 8.10 -4.58 13.49
N GLN A 19 7.34 -3.48 13.39
CA GLN A 19 6.00 -3.36 13.99
C GLN A 19 5.00 -4.34 13.39
N ALA A 20 5.12 -4.63 12.09
CA ALA A 20 4.31 -5.60 11.37
C ALA A 20 4.66 -7.06 11.73
N GLY A 21 5.75 -7.30 12.49
CA GLY A 21 6.23 -8.64 12.80
C GLY A 21 6.82 -9.38 11.60
N GLU A 22 7.20 -8.66 10.55
CA GLU A 22 7.65 -9.23 9.27
C GLU A 22 9.18 -9.33 9.17
N SER A 23 9.94 -8.66 10.03
CA SER A 23 11.42 -8.64 9.95
C SER A 23 12.07 -10.02 9.97
N HIS A 24 11.47 -10.99 10.68
CA HIS A 24 11.99 -12.37 10.73
C HIS A 24 11.94 -13.08 9.37
N SER A 25 10.96 -12.75 8.53
CA SER A 25 10.82 -13.31 7.18
C SER A 25 11.95 -12.91 6.23
N PHE A 26 12.78 -11.92 6.59
CA PHE A 26 13.82 -11.36 5.73
C PHE A 26 15.22 -11.43 6.34
N ILE A 27 15.42 -12.24 7.40
CA ILE A 27 16.68 -12.26 8.16
C ILE A 27 17.90 -12.70 7.32
N ASN A 28 17.69 -13.52 6.30
CA ASN A 28 18.74 -14.01 5.41
C ASN A 28 18.96 -13.13 4.18
N MET A 29 18.13 -12.09 4.00
CA MET A 29 18.18 -11.25 2.83
C MET A 29 19.38 -10.29 2.91
N LYS A 30 20.27 -10.37 1.91
CA LYS A 30 21.36 -9.42 1.75
C LYS A 30 20.82 -8.14 1.12
N SER A 31 20.80 -7.06 1.89
CA SER A 31 20.45 -5.73 1.38
C SER A 31 21.69 -5.03 0.82
N GLU A 32 21.56 -4.40 -0.35
CA GLU A 32 22.65 -3.61 -0.96
C GLU A 32 22.90 -2.30 -0.20
N GLU A 33 21.84 -1.73 0.39
CA GLU A 33 21.88 -0.56 1.28
C GLU A 33 21.14 -0.86 2.58
N LYS A 34 21.55 -0.26 3.70
CA LYS A 34 20.98 -0.54 5.03
C LYS A 34 19.44 -0.39 5.07
N ASP A 35 18.94 0.65 4.42
CA ASP A 35 17.54 1.08 4.50
C ASP A 35 16.77 0.78 3.20
N ALA A 36 17.30 -0.10 2.34
CA ALA A 36 16.59 -0.51 1.13
C ALA A 36 15.36 -1.39 1.46
N PRO A 37 14.26 -1.24 0.70
CA PRO A 37 13.13 -2.15 0.81
C PRO A 37 13.54 -3.59 0.49
N LYS A 38 12.78 -4.56 1.02
CA LYS A 38 13.11 -5.99 0.95
C LYS A 38 12.63 -6.66 -0.33
N GLY A 39 11.73 -6.05 -1.08
CA GLY A 39 11.29 -6.58 -2.37
C GLY A 39 9.86 -6.22 -2.68
N LEU A 40 9.34 -6.82 -3.75
CA LEU A 40 7.96 -6.68 -4.17
C LEU A 40 7.20 -7.97 -3.90
N PHE A 41 5.98 -7.88 -3.41
CA PHE A 41 5.04 -9.00 -3.38
C PHE A 41 3.83 -8.69 -4.26
N PRO A 42 3.26 -9.67 -4.97
CA PRO A 42 1.99 -9.49 -5.67
C PRO A 42 0.85 -9.46 -4.64
N PHE A 43 0.03 -8.41 -4.64
CA PHE A 43 -1.23 -8.42 -3.89
C PHE A 43 -2.43 -8.73 -4.79
N TYR A 44 -2.31 -8.54 -6.11
CA TYR A 44 -3.35 -8.85 -7.07
C TYR A 44 -2.78 -9.12 -8.45
N ILE A 45 -3.11 -10.28 -9.01
CA ILE A 45 -2.71 -10.70 -10.35
C ILE A 45 -3.96 -11.23 -11.05
N PRO A 46 -4.66 -10.42 -11.85
CA PRO A 46 -5.98 -10.77 -12.39
C PRO A 46 -5.92 -12.07 -13.20
N TYR A 47 -7.00 -12.85 -13.24
CA TYR A 47 -7.12 -14.09 -14.03
C TYR A 47 -6.23 -15.28 -13.60
N GLU A 48 -5.45 -15.14 -12.52
CA GLU A 48 -4.78 -16.29 -11.90
C GLU A 48 -5.79 -17.22 -11.21
N ASN A 49 -5.62 -18.54 -11.37
CA ASN A 49 -6.48 -19.56 -10.74
C ASN A 49 -6.07 -19.84 -9.28
N CYS A 50 -5.78 -18.79 -8.52
CA CYS A 50 -5.40 -18.87 -7.11
C CYS A 50 -5.87 -17.61 -6.36
N TYR A 51 -5.50 -17.48 -5.09
CA TYR A 51 -5.91 -16.33 -4.27
C TYR A 51 -5.43 -14.98 -4.84
N LEU A 52 -4.31 -14.94 -5.59
CA LEU A 52 -3.84 -13.71 -6.25
C LEU A 52 -4.79 -13.21 -7.34
N GLY A 53 -5.57 -14.10 -7.97
CA GLY A 53 -6.60 -13.76 -8.95
C GLY A 53 -7.87 -13.17 -8.35
N ARG A 54 -8.06 -13.30 -7.04
CA ARG A 54 -9.18 -12.69 -6.33
C ARG A 54 -8.99 -11.19 -6.25
N CYS A 55 -9.92 -10.44 -6.85
CA CYS A 55 -9.99 -8.99 -6.63
C CYS A 55 -10.17 -8.73 -5.14
N CYS A 56 -9.18 -8.08 -4.53
CA CYS A 56 -9.11 -7.85 -3.09
C CYS A 56 -9.43 -6.39 -2.70
N ILE A 57 -9.79 -5.54 -3.66
CA ILE A 57 -9.96 -4.11 -3.44
C ILE A 57 -11.43 -3.75 -3.28
N ASN A 58 -11.77 -3.11 -2.16
CA ASN A 58 -13.09 -2.58 -1.86
C ASN A 58 -12.97 -1.28 -1.06
N ASN A 59 -13.52 -0.18 -1.59
CA ASN A 59 -13.38 1.14 -0.97
C ASN A 59 -14.39 1.43 0.15
N HIS A 60 -15.22 0.47 0.53
CA HIS A 60 -16.26 0.63 1.56
C HIS A 60 -16.12 -0.35 2.72
N LYS A 61 -15.42 -1.48 2.51
CA LYS A 61 -15.38 -2.58 3.47
C LYS A 61 -13.98 -3.14 3.63
N ILE A 62 -13.68 -3.64 4.83
CA ILE A 62 -12.61 -4.61 5.09
C ILE A 62 -13.28 -5.90 5.56
N ILE A 63 -13.24 -6.96 4.77
CA ILE A 63 -13.82 -8.26 5.18
C ILE A 63 -12.75 -9.04 5.94
N LEU A 64 -12.96 -9.27 7.23
CA LEU A 64 -12.06 -10.07 8.06
C LEU A 64 -12.09 -11.55 7.66
N PRO A 65 -11.01 -12.31 7.91
CA PRO A 65 -11.04 -13.76 7.81
C PRO A 65 -12.14 -14.37 8.69
N SER A 66 -12.68 -15.51 8.26
CA SER A 66 -13.69 -16.24 9.07
C SER A 66 -13.11 -16.84 10.36
N ASP A 67 -11.80 -17.03 10.39
CA ASP A 67 -11.07 -17.45 11.59
C ASP A 67 -10.86 -16.23 12.49
N LEU A 68 -11.51 -16.25 13.67
CA LEU A 68 -11.52 -15.15 14.63
C LEU A 68 -10.20 -15.01 15.40
N ASP A 69 -9.31 -16.01 15.35
CA ASP A 69 -7.99 -15.94 15.97
C ASP A 69 -6.99 -15.16 15.09
N LEU A 70 -7.34 -14.89 13.83
CA LEU A 70 -6.50 -14.12 12.92
C LEU A 70 -6.57 -12.62 13.22
N LYS A 71 -5.39 -12.05 13.38
CA LYS A 71 -5.15 -10.66 13.75
C LYS A 71 -4.90 -9.83 12.50
N VAL A 72 -5.84 -8.95 12.15
CA VAL A 72 -5.74 -8.08 10.99
C VAL A 72 -5.39 -6.65 11.41
N GLN A 73 -4.52 -6.00 10.66
CA GLN A 73 -4.28 -4.56 10.76
C GLN A 73 -4.40 -3.91 9.39
N ALA A 74 -4.89 -2.67 9.36
CA ALA A 74 -4.80 -1.84 8.17
C ALA A 74 -3.34 -1.39 7.96
N GLU A 75 -2.97 -1.13 6.71
CA GLU A 75 -1.63 -0.64 6.37
C GLU A 75 -1.77 0.63 5.52
N PRO A 76 -1.62 1.81 6.15
CA PRO A 76 -1.76 3.09 5.47
C PRO A 76 -0.59 3.35 4.52
N GLU A 77 -0.85 3.35 3.21
CA GLU A 77 0.17 3.57 2.18
C GLU A 77 -0.24 4.61 1.14
N ILE A 78 0.72 4.99 0.30
CA ILE A 78 0.46 5.56 -1.01
C ILE A 78 0.57 4.46 -2.07
N ALA A 79 -0.33 4.47 -3.04
CA ALA A 79 -0.18 3.69 -4.27
C ALA A 79 0.19 4.59 -5.45
N LEU A 80 1.03 4.09 -6.34
CA LEU A 80 1.35 4.67 -7.64
C LEU A 80 0.70 3.85 -8.75
N GLU A 81 -0.03 4.51 -9.65
CA GLU A 81 -0.41 3.91 -10.93
C GLU A 81 0.62 4.30 -11.98
N CYS A 82 1.28 3.31 -12.57
CA CYS A 82 2.38 3.50 -13.50
C CYS A 82 2.08 2.87 -14.86
N ASP A 83 2.48 3.55 -15.93
CA ASP A 83 2.74 2.89 -17.20
C ASP A 83 4.10 2.17 -17.14
N VAL A 84 4.18 1.01 -17.80
CA VAL A 84 5.36 0.15 -17.85
C VAL A 84 5.82 0.03 -19.30
N LYS A 85 7.10 0.28 -19.54
CA LYS A 85 7.73 0.14 -20.86
C LYS A 85 8.72 -1.02 -20.84
N TYR A 86 8.73 -1.77 -21.94
CA TYR A 86 9.57 -2.94 -22.12
C TYR A 86 10.51 -2.75 -23.33
N ASP A 87 11.65 -3.43 -23.33
CA ASP A 87 12.50 -3.58 -24.52
C ASP A 87 12.07 -4.79 -25.37
N GLU A 88 12.82 -5.06 -26.45
CA GLU A 88 12.61 -6.21 -27.36
C GLU A 88 12.78 -7.57 -26.66
N LYS A 89 13.44 -7.61 -25.50
CA LYS A 89 13.63 -8.83 -24.68
C LYS A 89 12.61 -8.89 -23.54
N HIS A 90 11.61 -8.02 -23.56
CA HIS A 90 10.59 -7.86 -22.53
C HIS A 90 11.15 -7.57 -21.12
N LEU A 91 12.30 -6.90 -21.04
CA LEU A 91 12.78 -6.31 -19.78
C LEU A 91 12.15 -4.94 -19.58
N VAL A 92 11.72 -4.66 -18.34
CA VAL A 92 11.22 -3.34 -17.97
C VAL A 92 12.35 -2.33 -18.12
N THR A 93 12.14 -1.33 -18.98
CA THR A 93 13.09 -0.24 -19.22
C THR A 93 12.71 1.03 -18.50
N LYS A 94 11.41 1.26 -18.30
CA LYS A 94 10.90 2.49 -17.68
C LYS A 94 9.57 2.26 -16.99
N LEU A 95 9.43 2.88 -15.81
CA LEU A 95 8.17 3.09 -15.12
C LEU A 95 7.81 4.59 -15.21
N VAL A 96 6.56 4.90 -15.56
CA VAL A 96 6.06 6.27 -15.65
C VAL A 96 4.86 6.41 -14.71
N PRO A 97 5.04 6.97 -13.50
CA PRO A 97 3.94 7.16 -12.57
C PRO A 97 3.05 8.30 -13.05
N ASN A 98 1.77 7.99 -13.25
CA ASN A 98 0.76 8.93 -13.76
C ASN A 98 -0.12 9.47 -12.63
N PHE A 99 -0.40 8.63 -11.63
CA PHE A 99 -1.22 8.98 -10.48
C PHE A 99 -0.64 8.44 -9.19
N PHE A 100 -0.89 9.16 -8.10
CA PHE A 100 -0.74 8.63 -6.75
C PHE A 100 -2.08 8.71 -6.01
N MET A 101 -2.26 7.89 -4.99
CA MET A 101 -3.51 7.83 -4.20
C MET A 101 -3.27 7.23 -2.83
N ALA A 102 -4.17 7.51 -1.89
CA ALA A 102 -4.23 6.78 -0.63
C ALA A 102 -4.51 5.30 -0.90
N PHE A 103 -3.90 4.41 -0.12
CA PHE A 103 -4.05 2.98 -0.26
C PHE A 103 -4.09 2.31 1.11
N ASN A 104 -4.92 1.28 1.24
CA ASN A 104 -4.90 0.38 2.39
C ASN A 104 -4.36 -0.97 1.96
N ASP A 105 -3.20 -1.37 2.48
CA ASP A 105 -2.60 -2.68 2.27
C ASP A 105 -2.89 -3.68 3.41
N ALA A 106 -4.13 -3.72 3.93
CA ALA A 106 -4.44 -4.49 5.15
C ALA A 106 -3.91 -5.93 5.12
N SER A 107 -3.43 -6.41 6.26
CA SER A 107 -2.62 -7.62 6.36
C SER A 107 -3.00 -8.46 7.58
N VAL A 108 -2.95 -9.78 7.43
CA VAL A 108 -3.07 -10.72 8.55
C VAL A 108 -1.69 -10.95 9.18
N ARG A 109 -1.53 -10.55 10.45
CA ARG A 109 -0.23 -10.55 11.14
C ARG A 109 0.25 -11.94 11.53
N ASN A 110 -0.64 -12.73 12.13
CA ASN A 110 -0.33 -14.02 12.71
C ASN A 110 -0.69 -15.22 11.81
N LEU A 111 -0.90 -14.98 10.51
CA LEU A 111 -1.06 -16.08 9.57
C LEU A 111 0.29 -16.78 9.35
N ASP A 112 0.32 -18.10 9.56
CA ASP A 112 1.47 -18.92 9.17
C ASP A 112 1.45 -19.07 7.64
N ALA A 113 2.33 -18.30 6.97
CA ALA A 113 2.35 -18.15 5.53
C ALA A 113 3.77 -18.32 5.00
N THR A 114 3.90 -19.03 3.88
CA THR A 114 5.18 -19.19 3.18
C THR A 114 5.50 -17.98 2.32
N LYS A 115 4.47 -17.29 1.78
CA LYS A 115 4.61 -16.06 1.00
C LYS A 115 3.86 -14.91 1.65
N LEU A 116 4.46 -13.72 1.60
CA LEU A 116 3.90 -12.49 2.19
C LEU A 116 2.54 -12.16 1.57
N SER A 117 2.39 -12.33 0.26
CA SER A 117 1.15 -12.13 -0.48
C SER A 117 -0.07 -12.88 0.08
N GLN A 118 0.12 -14.04 0.73
CA GLN A 118 -0.97 -14.79 1.37
C GLN A 118 -1.56 -14.02 2.56
N LYS A 119 -0.72 -13.26 3.28
CA LYS A 119 -1.15 -12.36 4.36
C LYS A 119 -1.87 -11.14 3.83
N LYS A 120 -1.62 -10.77 2.57
CA LYS A 120 -2.04 -9.50 1.97
C LYS A 120 -3.35 -9.64 1.19
N ASN A 121 -3.49 -10.66 0.36
CA ASN A 121 -4.76 -10.98 -0.32
C ASN A 121 -5.45 -12.10 0.46
N PHE A 122 -6.05 -11.77 1.60
CA PHE A 122 -6.74 -12.73 2.48
C PHE A 122 -8.26 -12.76 2.27
N SER A 123 -8.85 -11.70 1.69
CA SER A 123 -10.30 -11.62 1.42
C SER A 123 -10.58 -10.79 0.15
N PRO A 124 -11.81 -10.80 -0.38
CA PRO A 124 -12.23 -9.94 -1.50
C PRO A 124 -12.18 -8.43 -1.19
N ALA A 125 -11.92 -8.05 0.06
CA ALA A 125 -11.93 -6.67 0.53
C ALA A 125 -10.77 -6.42 1.51
N SER A 126 -9.60 -7.03 1.28
CA SER A 126 -8.43 -6.79 2.12
C SER A 126 -7.67 -5.50 1.77
N LYS A 127 -8.02 -4.84 0.67
CA LYS A 127 -7.36 -3.62 0.17
C LYS A 127 -8.36 -2.51 -0.11
N GLY A 128 -7.88 -1.27 -0.12
CA GLY A 128 -8.66 -0.10 -0.51
C GLY A 128 -7.80 0.86 -1.33
N ILE A 129 -8.41 1.57 -2.29
CA ILE A 129 -7.70 2.52 -3.17
C ILE A 129 -8.47 3.83 -3.30
N GLY A 130 -7.81 4.93 -2.99
CA GLY A 130 -8.43 6.26 -2.99
C GLY A 130 -8.59 6.86 -4.39
N GLN A 131 -9.07 8.10 -4.41
CA GLN A 131 -9.19 8.89 -5.64
C GLN A 131 -7.79 9.14 -6.24
N LYS A 132 -7.69 9.07 -7.57
CA LYS A 132 -6.43 9.31 -8.27
C LYS A 132 -6.05 10.79 -8.24
N LEU A 133 -4.85 11.09 -7.75
CA LEU A 133 -4.24 12.42 -7.82
C LEU A 133 -3.21 12.41 -8.94
N PRO A 134 -3.33 13.31 -9.95
CA PRO A 134 -2.42 13.34 -11.08
C PRO A 134 -1.01 13.74 -10.65
N ILE A 135 -0.01 13.09 -11.25
CA ILE A 135 1.40 13.43 -11.07
C ILE A 135 1.82 14.36 -12.20
N ASP A 136 2.33 15.54 -11.87
CA ASP A 136 2.94 16.46 -12.83
C ASP A 136 4.37 16.02 -13.18
N ARG A 137 5.19 15.80 -12.15
CA ARG A 137 6.58 15.39 -12.21
C ARG A 137 6.88 14.56 -10.95
N PHE A 138 7.36 13.34 -11.14
CA PHE A 138 7.74 12.47 -10.02
C PHE A 138 9.20 12.69 -9.61
N VAL A 139 9.50 13.92 -9.18
CA VAL A 139 10.82 14.37 -8.71
C VAL A 139 10.65 15.35 -7.55
N TYR A 140 11.75 15.66 -6.85
CA TYR A 140 11.74 16.73 -5.86
C TYR A 140 11.33 18.07 -6.49
N GLY A 141 10.38 18.75 -5.85
CA GLY A 141 9.72 19.96 -6.35
C GLY A 141 8.51 19.69 -7.26
N GLY A 142 8.12 18.43 -7.45
CA GLY A 142 6.85 18.03 -8.07
C GLY A 142 5.69 17.97 -7.09
N VAL A 143 4.50 17.59 -7.56
CA VAL A 143 3.24 17.63 -6.78
C VAL A 143 3.33 16.87 -5.46
N CYS A 144 3.99 15.71 -5.43
CA CYS A 144 4.10 14.88 -4.23
C CYS A 144 4.86 15.57 -3.08
N ASN A 145 5.68 16.60 -3.34
CA ASN A 145 6.32 17.39 -2.29
C ASN A 145 5.30 18.05 -1.35
N ASN A 146 4.11 18.36 -1.87
CA ASN A 146 3.08 19.10 -1.17
C ASN A 146 2.10 18.18 -0.44
N PHE A 147 2.33 16.87 -0.43
CA PHE A 147 1.40 15.89 0.14
C PHE A 147 1.92 15.24 1.41
N SER A 148 0.99 14.93 2.29
CA SER A 148 1.17 14.08 3.46
C SER A 148 0.14 12.95 3.45
N ILE A 149 0.46 11.87 4.16
CA ILE A 149 -0.45 10.77 4.47
C ILE A 149 -0.76 10.77 5.96
N ALA A 150 -2.02 10.55 6.30
CA ALA A 150 -2.50 10.33 7.65
C ALA A 150 -3.50 9.17 7.66
N SER A 151 -3.66 8.53 8.81
CA SER A 151 -4.65 7.46 8.97
C SER A 151 -5.27 7.44 10.35
N PHE A 152 -6.49 6.94 10.39
CA PHE A 152 -7.35 6.97 11.55
C PHE A 152 -8.13 5.67 11.67
N LEU A 153 -8.38 5.25 12.90
CA LEU A 153 -9.27 4.16 13.25
C LEU A 153 -10.35 4.72 14.17
N LYS A 154 -11.62 4.56 13.80
CA LYS A 154 -12.73 4.80 14.71
C LYS A 154 -13.02 3.50 15.46
N TYR A 155 -12.82 3.54 16.75
CA TYR A 155 -13.09 2.44 17.67
C TYR A 155 -13.94 3.00 18.82
N ASP A 156 -15.01 2.30 19.18
CA ASP A 156 -15.98 2.76 20.19
C ASP A 156 -16.49 4.20 19.96
N ASN A 157 -16.77 4.53 18.69
CA ASN A 157 -17.18 5.87 18.23
C ASN A 157 -16.15 7.00 18.44
N VAL A 158 -14.91 6.69 18.81
CA VAL A 158 -13.83 7.67 18.98
C VAL A 158 -12.79 7.50 17.88
N TRP A 159 -12.40 8.61 17.24
CA TRP A 159 -11.32 8.60 16.26
C TRP A 159 -9.95 8.59 16.94
N HIS A 160 -9.14 7.60 16.59
CA HIS A 160 -7.75 7.48 17.00
C HIS A 160 -6.83 7.69 15.79
N VAL A 161 -5.74 8.45 15.98
CA VAL A 161 -4.66 8.49 14.99
C VAL A 161 -4.01 7.11 14.93
N TYR A 162 -4.03 6.49 13.75
CA TYR A 162 -3.66 5.10 13.55
C TYR A 162 -2.20 4.94 13.15
N GLY A 163 -1.78 5.65 12.10
CA GLY A 163 -0.39 5.72 11.63
C GLY A 163 0.18 7.13 11.74
N GLU A 164 1.50 7.25 11.71
CA GLU A 164 2.20 8.53 11.78
C GLU A 164 1.80 9.46 10.62
N ASN A 165 1.33 10.67 10.93
CA ASN A 165 1.12 11.70 9.92
C ASN A 165 2.46 12.10 9.28
N SER A 166 2.64 11.73 8.01
CA SER A 166 3.94 11.75 7.36
C SER A 166 3.88 12.47 6.03
N LYS A 167 4.84 13.36 5.77
CA LYS A 167 5.07 13.87 4.42
C LYS A 167 5.50 12.72 3.53
N LEU A 168 5.08 12.72 2.26
CA LEU A 168 5.48 11.64 1.33
C LEU A 168 7.00 11.59 1.11
N LEU A 169 7.71 12.70 1.34
CA LEU A 169 9.17 12.75 1.28
C LEU A 169 9.89 11.95 2.37
N LYS A 170 9.17 11.40 3.36
CA LYS A 170 9.75 10.53 4.40
C LYS A 170 9.94 9.07 3.95
N TYR A 171 9.39 8.66 2.80
CA TYR A 171 9.67 7.34 2.24
C TYR A 171 11.19 7.18 1.97
N GLU A 172 11.76 6.05 2.37
CA GLU A 172 13.21 5.79 2.25
C GLU A 172 13.65 5.75 0.78
N PHE A 173 12.88 5.03 -0.05
CA PHE A 173 12.99 5.05 -1.49
C PHE A 173 11.78 5.78 -2.06
N PHE A 174 12.06 6.90 -2.73
CA PHE A 174 11.04 7.70 -3.41
C PHE A 174 11.59 8.26 -4.73
N TYR A 175 10.69 8.80 -5.57
CA TYR A 175 11.03 9.33 -6.89
C TYR A 175 11.81 8.33 -7.76
N GLN A 176 12.80 8.82 -8.51
CA GLN A 176 13.61 8.03 -9.43
C GLN A 176 14.30 6.85 -8.72
N LYS A 177 14.73 7.03 -7.46
CA LYS A 177 15.36 5.95 -6.66
C LYS A 177 14.40 4.76 -6.50
N LEU A 178 13.14 5.04 -6.17
CA LEU A 178 12.10 4.01 -6.07
C LEU A 178 11.81 3.37 -7.43
N LEU A 179 11.63 4.17 -8.48
CA LEU A 179 11.29 3.66 -9.81
C LEU A 179 12.39 2.75 -10.37
N ASP A 180 13.66 3.11 -10.20
CA ASP A 180 14.78 2.26 -10.63
C ASP A 180 14.87 0.97 -9.82
N TRP A 181 14.60 1.04 -8.51
CA TRP A 181 14.56 -0.13 -7.65
C TRP A 181 13.40 -1.07 -8.01
N ILE A 182 12.19 -0.56 -8.24
CA ILE A 182 11.04 -1.39 -8.67
C ILE A 182 11.34 -2.05 -10.01
N LYS A 183 11.91 -1.30 -10.98
CA LYS A 183 12.33 -1.82 -12.27
C LYS A 183 13.30 -2.99 -12.13
N ASP A 184 14.31 -2.83 -11.27
CA ASP A 184 15.28 -3.91 -10.98
C ASP A 184 14.58 -5.15 -10.42
N ARG A 185 13.70 -4.97 -9.42
CA ARG A 185 12.94 -6.09 -8.81
C ARG A 185 12.04 -6.79 -9.83
N LEU A 186 11.29 -6.06 -10.66
CA LEU A 186 10.46 -6.66 -11.72
C LEU A 186 11.26 -7.53 -12.69
N ASN A 187 12.49 -7.14 -13.00
CA ASN A 187 13.34 -7.86 -13.95
C ASN A 187 14.11 -9.04 -13.32
N HIS A 188 14.48 -8.92 -12.05
CA HIS A 188 15.53 -9.77 -11.45
C HIS A 188 15.14 -10.45 -10.13
N GLN A 189 14.04 -10.06 -9.46
CA GLN A 189 13.63 -10.71 -8.22
C GLN A 189 13.31 -12.19 -8.46
N GLN A 190 14.01 -13.05 -7.72
CA GLN A 190 13.83 -14.49 -7.73
C GLN A 190 12.86 -14.92 -6.62
N ASP A 191 12.34 -16.13 -6.73
CA ASP A 191 11.59 -16.74 -5.64
C ASP A 191 12.54 -17.05 -4.48
N GLY A 192 12.21 -16.58 -3.28
CA GLY A 192 13.07 -16.72 -2.12
C GLY A 192 12.49 -16.03 -0.89
N ASP A 193 12.88 -16.49 0.29
CA ASP A 193 12.29 -16.06 1.56
C ASP A 193 10.75 -16.06 1.47
N SER A 194 10.09 -14.96 1.87
CA SER A 194 8.64 -14.80 1.76
C SER A 194 8.16 -14.13 0.46
N LEU A 195 9.00 -14.05 -0.59
CA LEU A 195 8.67 -13.35 -1.84
C LEU A 195 8.65 -14.28 -3.06
N GLU A 196 7.81 -13.95 -4.02
CA GLU A 196 7.69 -14.63 -5.31
C GLU A 196 8.67 -14.09 -6.37
N ALA A 197 9.01 -14.94 -7.33
CA ALA A 197 9.56 -14.47 -8.60
C ALA A 197 8.50 -13.66 -9.37
N LEU A 198 8.85 -12.47 -9.84
CA LEU A 198 7.87 -11.56 -10.44
C LEU A 198 7.71 -11.76 -11.95
N ARG A 199 8.81 -12.04 -12.63
CA ARG A 199 8.86 -12.20 -14.09
C ARG A 199 7.86 -13.23 -14.63
N PRO A 200 7.63 -14.40 -14.00
CA PRO A 200 6.61 -15.34 -14.45
C PRO A 200 5.19 -14.76 -14.48
N PHE A 201 4.84 -13.84 -13.57
CA PHE A 201 3.55 -13.14 -13.62
C PHE A 201 3.49 -12.22 -14.83
N LEU A 202 4.56 -11.46 -15.11
CA LEU A 202 4.61 -10.57 -16.27
C LEU A 202 4.44 -11.33 -17.59
N GLU A 203 5.11 -12.48 -17.71
CA GLU A 203 5.05 -13.34 -18.91
C GLU A 203 3.65 -13.91 -19.12
N ARG A 204 3.01 -14.46 -18.08
CA ARG A 204 1.64 -15.00 -18.18
C ARG A 204 0.58 -13.93 -18.48
N HIS A 205 0.85 -12.68 -18.12
CA HIS A 205 0.01 -11.52 -18.43
C HIS A 205 0.44 -10.75 -19.67
N ASN A 206 1.27 -11.34 -20.53
CA ASN A 206 1.72 -10.75 -21.79
C ASN A 206 2.31 -9.34 -21.64
N PHE A 207 3.15 -9.16 -20.62
CA PHE A 207 3.91 -7.94 -20.34
C PHE A 207 3.01 -6.69 -20.26
N PRO A 208 2.16 -6.62 -19.22
CA PRO A 208 1.14 -5.60 -19.12
C PRO A 208 1.75 -4.21 -19.01
N THR A 209 1.21 -3.25 -19.76
CA THR A 209 1.78 -1.89 -19.85
C THR A 209 1.31 -0.97 -18.72
N LYS A 210 0.54 -1.48 -17.75
CA LYS A 210 0.02 -0.70 -16.61
C LYS A 210 0.02 -1.55 -15.34
N MET A 211 0.48 -0.96 -14.24
CA MET A 211 0.57 -1.61 -12.93
C MET A 211 0.29 -0.62 -11.81
N VAL A 212 -0.12 -1.15 -10.66
CA VAL A 212 -0.28 -0.40 -9.41
C VAL A 212 0.77 -0.88 -8.41
N PHE A 213 1.46 0.06 -7.77
CA PHE A 213 2.46 -0.19 -6.75
C PHE A 213 2.05 0.46 -5.44
N ALA A 214 1.73 -0.32 -4.41
CA ALA A 214 1.60 0.16 -3.03
C ALA A 214 3.02 0.29 -2.45
N ILE A 215 3.42 1.49 -2.04
CA ILE A 215 4.86 1.82 -1.87
C ILE A 215 5.36 1.71 -0.44
N GLY A 216 4.59 1.11 0.46
CA GLY A 216 4.96 0.87 1.85
C GLY A 216 4.13 1.68 2.84
N ALA A 217 3.91 1.08 4.00
CA ALA A 217 3.06 1.64 5.05
C ALA A 217 3.81 2.53 6.02
N THR A 218 3.10 3.55 6.55
CA THR A 218 3.59 4.38 7.64
C THR A 218 3.68 3.58 8.96
N PRO A 219 4.59 3.95 9.88
CA PRO A 219 4.65 3.34 11.21
C PRO A 219 3.35 3.54 11.98
N TYR A 220 3.01 2.55 12.80
CA TYR A 220 1.87 2.61 13.71
C TYR A 220 2.13 3.53 14.90
N MET A 221 1.12 4.32 15.26
CA MET A 221 1.06 4.96 16.57
C MET A 221 0.94 3.89 17.67
N PRO A 222 1.35 4.16 18.92
CA PRO A 222 1.35 3.16 19.99
C PRO A 222 0.01 2.42 20.16
N PHE A 223 -1.11 3.13 20.04
CA PHE A 223 -2.45 2.53 20.06
C PHE A 223 -2.62 1.44 18.99
N ALA A 224 -2.24 1.74 17.75
CA ALA A 224 -2.44 0.82 16.62
C ALA A 224 -1.53 -0.41 16.65
N GLN A 225 -0.36 -0.34 17.32
CA GLN A 225 0.56 -1.48 17.45
C GLN A 225 -0.05 -2.65 18.21
N GLU A 226 -0.94 -2.37 19.16
CA GLU A 226 -1.57 -3.39 20.01
C GLU A 226 -3.06 -3.60 19.67
N HIS A 227 -3.59 -2.84 18.70
CA HIS A 227 -4.99 -2.88 18.31
C HIS A 227 -5.19 -3.55 16.95
N PHE A 228 -5.90 -4.68 16.94
CA PHE A 228 -6.28 -5.43 15.75
C PHE A 228 -7.71 -5.07 15.37
N LEU A 229 -7.99 -5.03 14.07
CA LEU A 229 -9.29 -4.64 13.54
C LEU A 229 -10.40 -5.58 14.02
N GLN A 230 -11.51 -4.99 14.44
CA GLN A 230 -12.71 -5.68 14.86
C GLN A 230 -13.90 -5.25 14.01
N LYS A 231 -14.90 -6.12 13.91
CA LYS A 231 -16.13 -5.81 13.19
C LYS A 231 -16.79 -4.55 13.73
N GLY A 232 -17.10 -3.61 12.85
CA GLY A 232 -17.68 -2.31 13.18
C GLY A 232 -16.66 -1.17 13.26
N ASP A 233 -15.37 -1.46 13.28
CA ASP A 233 -14.34 -0.42 13.20
C ASP A 233 -14.43 0.34 11.86
N GLU A 234 -14.09 1.62 11.88
CA GLU A 234 -14.00 2.45 10.68
C GLU A 234 -12.54 2.85 10.42
N VAL A 235 -11.98 2.42 9.30
CA VAL A 235 -10.60 2.71 8.89
C VAL A 235 -10.61 3.81 7.84
N VAL A 236 -9.86 4.87 8.10
CA VAL A 236 -9.68 5.97 7.15
C VAL A 236 -8.21 6.24 6.89
N ILE A 237 -7.82 6.25 5.61
CA ILE A 237 -6.46 6.57 5.16
C ILE A 237 -6.57 7.71 4.16
N ILE A 238 -5.81 8.79 4.37
CA ILE A 238 -5.96 10.04 3.62
C ILE A 238 -4.58 10.53 3.18
N ALA A 239 -4.43 10.73 1.88
CA ALA A 239 -3.37 11.53 1.30
C ALA A 239 -3.92 12.93 0.99
N TYR A 240 -3.32 13.98 1.56
CA TYR A 240 -3.82 15.35 1.44
C TYR A 240 -2.70 16.34 1.12
N ASN A 241 -3.05 17.39 0.37
CA ASN A 241 -2.13 18.49 0.12
C ASN A 241 -1.97 19.31 1.42
N HIS A 242 -0.81 19.19 2.06
CA HIS A 242 -0.53 19.83 3.35
C HIS A 242 -0.27 21.35 3.26
N LEU A 243 -0.29 21.92 2.05
CA LEU A 243 -0.34 23.37 1.87
C LEU A 243 -1.78 23.91 1.90
N GLN A 244 -2.78 23.04 1.72
CA GLN A 244 -4.20 23.40 1.71
C GLN A 244 -4.92 22.94 2.97
N TYR A 245 -4.54 21.79 3.51
CA TYR A 245 -5.13 21.20 4.72
C TYR A 245 -4.08 21.07 5.82
N SER A 246 -4.43 21.46 7.04
CA SER A 246 -3.67 21.08 8.23
C SER A 246 -4.11 19.69 8.72
N PHE A 247 -3.29 19.06 9.55
CA PHE A 247 -3.66 17.77 10.15
C PHE A 247 -4.92 17.88 11.01
N GLU A 248 -5.04 18.95 11.80
CA GLU A 248 -6.21 19.24 12.64
C GLU A 248 -7.46 19.44 11.78
N LYS A 249 -7.32 20.07 10.60
CA LYS A 249 -8.44 20.21 9.67
C LYS A 249 -8.91 18.85 9.15
N ILE A 250 -8.00 17.93 8.86
CA ILE A 250 -8.34 16.55 8.47
C ILE A 250 -9.06 15.83 9.62
N GLN A 251 -8.58 15.95 10.86
CA GLN A 251 -9.26 15.38 12.03
C GLN A 251 -10.68 15.92 12.18
N ASN A 252 -10.87 17.25 12.10
CA ASN A 252 -12.19 17.86 12.20
C ASN A 252 -13.15 17.38 11.10
N LEU A 253 -12.66 17.11 9.88
CA LEU A 253 -13.50 16.54 8.81
C LEU A 253 -14.05 15.15 9.15
N LEU A 254 -13.33 14.37 9.98
CA LEU A 254 -13.77 13.05 10.45
C LEU A 254 -14.75 13.18 11.62
N GLU A 255 -14.47 14.06 12.58
CA GLU A 255 -15.35 14.32 13.72
C GLU A 255 -16.71 14.91 13.31
N GLU A 256 -16.73 15.69 12.22
CA GLU A 256 -17.94 16.32 11.68
C GLU A 256 -18.68 15.45 10.64
N ASP A 257 -18.23 14.21 10.37
CA ASP A 257 -18.70 13.36 9.27
C ASP A 257 -18.72 14.09 7.90
N ALA A 258 -17.81 15.04 7.73
CA ALA A 258 -17.75 15.95 6.58
C ALA A 258 -16.88 15.42 5.43
N LEU A 259 -16.09 14.36 5.66
CA LEU A 259 -15.19 13.80 4.66
C LEU A 259 -15.94 13.21 3.45
N GLN A 260 -17.02 12.46 3.69
CA GLN A 260 -17.79 11.80 2.62
C GLN A 260 -18.88 12.70 2.03
N THR A 261 -19.29 13.75 2.72
CA THR A 261 -20.46 14.59 2.35
C THR A 261 -20.10 15.80 1.50
N LYS A 262 -18.80 16.06 1.29
CA LYS A 262 -18.30 17.21 0.52
C LYS A 262 -17.25 16.76 -0.48
N GLU A 263 -17.15 17.48 -1.59
CA GLU A 263 -16.02 17.33 -2.50
C GLU A 263 -14.78 18.01 -1.92
N HIS A 264 -13.64 17.31 -1.97
CA HIS A 264 -12.36 17.80 -1.47
C HIS A 264 -11.35 17.80 -2.63
N ALA A 265 -10.87 18.98 -3.00
CA ALA A 265 -9.80 19.09 -4.00
C ALA A 265 -8.47 18.67 -3.37
N ASN A 266 -7.59 18.04 -4.17
CA ASN A 266 -6.24 17.66 -3.73
C ASN A 266 -6.20 16.76 -2.48
N LEU A 267 -7.17 15.86 -2.39
CA LEU A 267 -7.32 14.88 -1.33
C LEU A 267 -7.67 13.52 -1.98
N SER A 268 -7.01 12.47 -1.53
CA SER A 268 -7.31 11.08 -1.87
C SER A 268 -7.54 10.34 -0.57
N TYR A 269 -8.62 9.58 -0.46
CA TYR A 269 -8.91 8.83 0.75
C TYR A 269 -9.54 7.47 0.48
N VAL A 270 -9.30 6.57 1.41
CA VAL A 270 -9.98 5.29 1.57
C VAL A 270 -10.77 5.37 2.88
N TYR A 271 -12.05 4.99 2.84
CA TYR A 271 -12.92 4.91 4.01
C TYR A 271 -13.59 3.54 4.03
N GLN A 272 -13.17 2.65 4.92
CA GLN A 272 -13.67 1.28 4.97
C GLN A 272 -14.24 0.95 6.35
N ILE A 273 -15.38 0.26 6.37
CA ILE A 273 -15.98 -0.32 7.57
C ILE A 273 -15.56 -1.79 7.67
N VAL A 274 -15.11 -2.23 8.83
CA VAL A 274 -14.67 -3.61 9.05
C VAL A 274 -15.88 -4.53 9.25
N GLU A 275 -15.94 -5.63 8.50
CA GLU A 275 -17.03 -6.61 8.48
C GLU A 275 -16.59 -8.04 8.84
#